data_AF-A0A481UEH0-F1
#
_entry.id   AF-A0A481UEH0-F1
#
_cell.length_a   1.000
_cell.length_b   1.000
_cell.length_c   1.000
_cell.angle_alpha   90.00
_cell.angle_beta   90.00
_cell.angle_gamma   90.00
#
_symmetry.space_group_name_H-M   'P 1'
#
loop_
_entity.id
_entity.type
_entity.pdbx_description
1 polymer ?
#
loop_
_entity_poly.entity_id
_entity_poly.type
_entity_poly.pdbx_seq_one_letter_code
_entity_poly.pdbx_strand_id
1 'polypeptide(L)'
;IFFVIFSGSLMSWLMFPTPYMICLPLMMKLLVLIFILIGVFLGYLISLINLNDYSKTLKFYSLSYYFMTMWNLNYISTLGVTYNFLLVGNKYNIIIDQGWSEYFGSQNMFINMKNISIFLQKMYLNNLKMFLTLFLIWISLLFF
;
A
#
# COMPACT_ATOMS: atom_id res chain seq x y z
N ILE A 1 -29.64 26.66 -9.43
CA ILE A 1 -30.87 26.42 -8.62
C ILE A 1 -32.02 25.91 -9.49
N PHE A 2 -32.39 26.61 -10.57
CA PHE A 2 -33.46 26.14 -11.48
C PHE A 2 -33.27 24.68 -11.91
N PHE A 3 -32.12 24.34 -12.52
CA PHE A 3 -31.83 22.96 -12.92
C PHE A 3 -31.89 21.93 -11.79
N VAL A 4 -31.54 22.31 -10.55
CA VAL A 4 -31.58 21.42 -9.38
C VAL A 4 -33.02 21.09 -8.98
N ILE A 5 -33.93 22.07 -9.10
CA ILE A 5 -35.36 21.89 -8.80
C ILE A 5 -35.99 20.97 -9.85
N PHE A 6 -35.75 21.23 -11.14
CA PHE A 6 -36.30 20.41 -12.23
C PHE A 6 -35.72 19.00 -12.26
N SER A 7 -34.42 18.82 -12.00
CA SER A 7 -33.80 17.49 -12.03
C SER A 7 -34.37 16.57 -10.96
N GLY A 8 -34.69 17.08 -9.77
CA GLY A 8 -35.26 16.28 -8.68
C GLY A 8 -36.68 15.77 -8.99
N SER A 9 -37.54 16.64 -9.53
CA SER A 9 -38.91 16.27 -9.91
C SER A 9 -38.94 15.35 -11.12
N LEU A 10 -38.08 15.58 -12.12
CA LEU A 10 -38.01 14.72 -13.29
C LEU A 10 -37.50 13.31 -12.93
N MET A 11 -36.49 13.21 -12.06
CA MET A 11 -35.95 11.92 -11.64
C MET A 11 -36.94 11.10 -10.82
N SER A 12 -37.74 11.73 -9.94
CA SER A 12 -38.73 10.99 -9.14
C SER A 12 -39.83 10.38 -10.02
N TRP A 13 -40.28 11.08 -11.06
CA TRP A 13 -41.26 10.57 -12.02
C TRP A 13 -40.70 9.49 -12.94
N LEU A 14 -39.43 9.60 -13.35
CA LEU A 14 -38.78 8.58 -14.19
C LEU A 14 -38.47 7.29 -13.42
N MET A 15 -37.98 7.40 -12.17
CA MET A 15 -37.56 6.23 -11.39
C MET A 15 -38.73 5.49 -10.74
N PHE A 16 -39.83 6.16 -10.40
CA PHE A 16 -40.98 5.54 -9.73
C PHE A 16 -42.26 5.63 -10.58
N PRO A 17 -42.44 4.73 -11.57
CA PRO A 17 -43.63 4.72 -12.42
C PRO A 17 -44.92 4.37 -11.66
N THR A 18 -44.82 3.67 -10.53
CA THR A 18 -45.95 3.36 -9.63
C THR A 18 -45.65 3.86 -8.22
N PRO A 19 -46.30 4.95 -7.74
CA PRO A 19 -46.05 5.45 -6.40
C PRO A 19 -46.61 4.49 -5.34
N TYR A 20 -45.77 4.02 -4.43
CA TYR A 20 -46.21 3.26 -3.27
C TYR A 20 -46.91 4.18 -2.26
N MET A 21 -48.19 3.93 -1.97
CA MET A 21 -48.91 4.64 -0.93
C MET A 21 -48.54 4.08 0.45
N ILE A 22 -47.85 4.89 1.26
CA ILE A 22 -47.46 4.53 2.62
C ILE A 22 -48.41 5.21 3.61
N CYS A 23 -49.28 4.44 4.26
CA CYS A 23 -50.20 4.92 5.29
C CYS A 23 -49.51 5.02 6.66
N LEU A 24 -48.87 6.16 6.92
CA LEU A 24 -48.24 6.48 8.21
C LEU A 24 -49.11 7.43 9.04
N PRO A 25 -49.09 7.35 10.38
CA PRO A 25 -49.70 8.36 11.24
C PRO A 25 -49.05 9.72 10.99
N LEU A 26 -49.84 10.80 11.15
CA LEU A 26 -49.44 12.18 10.83
C LEU A 26 -48.07 12.55 11.42
N MET A 27 -47.81 12.13 12.66
CA MET A 27 -46.54 12.39 13.35
C MET A 27 -45.34 11.88 12.54
N MET A 28 -45.35 10.59 12.16
CA MET A 28 -44.24 9.98 11.41
C MET A 28 -44.04 10.59 10.03
N LYS A 29 -45.13 10.99 9.36
CA LYS A 29 -45.07 11.62 8.04
C LYS A 29 -44.35 12.97 8.07
N LEU A 30 -44.42 13.71 9.18
CA LEU A 30 -43.84 15.06 9.31
C LEU A 30 -42.50 15.10 10.05
N LEU A 31 -42.04 13.99 10.65
CA LEU A 31 -40.81 13.94 11.46
C LEU A 31 -39.59 14.52 10.76
N VAL A 32 -39.35 14.15 9.50
CA VAL A 32 -38.16 14.59 8.75
C VAL A 32 -38.13 16.11 8.63
N LEU A 33 -39.26 16.73 8.33
CA LEU A 33 -39.36 18.18 8.19
C LEU A 33 -39.14 18.88 9.53
N ILE A 34 -39.68 18.32 10.62
CA ILE A 34 -39.49 18.83 11.98
C ILE A 34 -38.01 18.78 12.38
N PHE A 35 -37.32 17.65 12.14
CA PHE A 35 -35.89 17.51 12.46
C PHE A 35 -35.01 18.49 11.66
N ILE A 36 -35.31 18.71 10.39
CA ILE A 36 -34.57 19.68 9.57
C ILE A 36 -34.73 21.09 10.14
N LEU A 37 -35.95 21.50 10.49
CA LEU A 37 -36.22 22.82 11.07
C LEU A 37 -35.52 23.01 12.43
N ILE A 38 -35.55 21.98 13.28
CA ILE A 38 -34.82 21.99 14.57
C ILE A 38 -33.31 22.10 14.32
N GLY A 39 -32.77 21.38 13.33
CA GLY A 39 -31.36 21.44 12.97
C GLY A 39 -30.93 22.84 12.50
N VAL A 40 -31.74 23.49 11.65
CA VAL A 40 -31.50 24.87 11.20
C VAL A 40 -31.56 25.84 12.38
N PHE A 41 -32.54 25.70 13.26
CA PHE A 41 -32.69 26.56 14.44
C PHE A 41 -31.49 26.42 15.39
N LEU A 42 -31.07 25.19 15.70
CA LEU A 42 -29.90 24.93 16.54
C LEU A 42 -28.61 25.44 15.89
N GLY A 43 -28.43 25.21 14.59
CA GLY A 43 -27.28 25.72 13.84
C GLY A 43 -27.19 27.25 13.86
N TYR A 44 -28.33 27.93 13.70
CA TYR A 44 -28.41 29.38 13.82
C TYR A 44 -28.00 29.86 15.22
N LEU A 45 -28.52 29.24 16.28
CA LEU A 45 -28.13 29.57 17.66
C LEU A 45 -26.63 29.39 17.91
N ILE A 46 -26.02 28.34 17.36
CA ILE A 46 -24.56 28.10 17.48
C ILE A 46 -23.77 29.18 16.74
N SER A 47 -24.25 29.64 15.57
CA SER A 47 -23.56 30.66 14.79
C SER A 47 -23.53 32.05 15.44
N LEU A 48 -24.42 32.32 16.39
CA LEU A 48 -24.47 33.60 17.11
C LEU A 48 -23.49 33.69 18.28
N ILE A 49 -22.78 32.62 18.61
CA ILE A 49 -21.81 32.60 19.71
C ILE A 49 -20.59 33.44 19.33
N ASN A 50 -20.26 34.43 20.15
CA ASN A 50 -19.14 35.35 19.91
C ASN A 50 -17.80 34.71 20.32
N LEU A 51 -16.72 35.17 19.70
CA LEU A 51 -15.35 34.68 19.95
C LEU A 51 -14.88 34.86 21.41
N ASN A 52 -15.49 35.77 22.18
CA ASN A 52 -15.08 36.09 23.55
C ASN A 52 -15.85 35.31 24.63
N ASP A 53 -16.71 34.37 24.25
CA ASP A 53 -17.42 33.52 25.21
C ASP A 53 -16.50 32.38 25.71
N TYR A 54 -16.49 32.12 27.02
CA TYR A 54 -15.83 30.95 27.58
C TYR A 54 -16.41 29.69 26.95
N SER A 55 -15.64 29.05 26.08
CA SER A 55 -16.15 27.97 25.25
C SER A 55 -16.42 26.72 26.09
N LYS A 56 -17.69 26.33 26.20
CA LYS A 56 -18.11 25.08 26.85
C LYS A 56 -17.50 23.85 26.15
N THR A 57 -17.04 23.99 24.90
CA THR A 57 -16.32 22.95 24.14
C THR A 57 -14.96 22.63 24.76
N LEU A 58 -14.25 23.58 25.36
CA LEU A 58 -12.99 23.31 26.06
C LEU A 58 -13.18 22.39 27.27
N LYS A 59 -14.36 22.41 27.93
CA LYS A 59 -14.65 21.46 29.01
C LYS A 59 -14.78 20.01 28.53
N PHE A 60 -15.22 19.81 27.28
CA PHE A 60 -15.31 18.49 26.64
C PHE A 60 -14.28 18.33 25.51
N TYR A 61 -13.06 18.84 25.75
CA TYR A 61 -12.03 18.88 24.71
C TYR A 61 -11.72 17.49 24.15
N SER A 62 -11.55 16.48 25.01
CA SER A 62 -11.25 15.10 24.59
C SER A 62 -12.29 14.54 23.62
N LEU A 63 -13.57 14.74 23.91
CA LEU A 63 -14.67 14.29 23.07
C LEU A 63 -14.71 15.07 21.75
N SER A 64 -14.58 16.40 21.80
CA SER A 64 -14.56 17.24 20.60
C SER A 64 -13.38 16.91 19.68
N TYR A 65 -12.21 16.63 20.26
CA TYR A 65 -11.01 16.25 19.53
C TYR A 65 -11.15 14.88 18.85
N TYR A 66 -11.80 13.93 19.51
CA TYR A 66 -12.12 12.62 18.92
C TYR A 66 -13.05 12.74 17.70
N PHE A 67 -14.09 13.58 17.78
CA PHE A 67 -14.97 13.84 16.63
C PHE A 67 -14.24 14.60 15.51
N MET A 68 -13.40 15.58 15.85
CA MET A 68 -12.63 16.38 14.89
C MET A 68 -11.65 15.53 14.08
N THR A 69 -11.03 14.53 14.70
CA THR A 69 -10.07 13.62 14.04
C THR A 69 -10.75 12.51 13.23
N MET A 70 -12.04 12.67 12.86
CA MET A 70 -12.87 11.66 12.21
C MET A 70 -12.74 10.30 12.91
N TRP A 71 -13.01 10.27 14.22
CA TRP A 71 -12.92 9.06 15.04
C TRP A 71 -11.57 8.34 14.94
N ASN A 72 -10.48 9.07 14.70
CA ASN A 72 -9.15 8.52 14.53
C ASN A 72 -9.01 7.54 13.34
N LEU A 73 -9.95 7.55 12.38
CA LEU A 73 -9.98 6.62 11.24
C LEU A 73 -8.73 6.71 10.37
N ASN A 74 -8.20 7.92 10.17
CA ASN A 74 -6.98 8.12 9.39
C ASN A 74 -5.77 7.43 10.02
N TYR A 75 -5.65 7.44 11.35
CA TYR A 75 -4.56 6.77 12.05
C TYR A 75 -4.70 5.25 12.02
N ILE A 76 -5.92 4.72 12.14
CA ILE A 76 -6.18 3.27 12.07
C ILE A 76 -5.85 2.75 10.66
N SER A 77 -6.32 3.44 9.63
CA SER A 77 -6.11 3.04 8.24
C SER A 77 -4.65 3.15 7.81
N THR A 78 -3.91 4.16 8.26
CA THR A 78 -2.51 4.34 7.86
C THR A 78 -1.55 3.49 8.67
N LEU A 79 -1.56 3.57 10.00
CA LEU A 79 -0.52 2.96 10.85
C LEU A 79 -0.64 1.43 10.91
N GLY A 80 -1.86 0.89 10.99
CA GLY A 80 -2.05 -0.56 11.14
C GLY A 80 -1.87 -1.33 9.83
N VAL A 81 -2.37 -0.76 8.72
CA VAL A 81 -2.41 -1.48 7.44
C VAL A 81 -1.08 -1.33 6.70
N THR A 82 -0.56 -0.11 6.54
CA THR A 82 0.59 0.11 5.65
C THR A 82 1.90 -0.43 6.21
N TYR A 83 2.13 -0.29 7.52
CA TYR A 83 3.37 -0.70 8.17
C TYR A 83 3.60 -2.22 8.06
N ASN A 84 2.55 -3.02 8.29
CA ASN A 84 2.65 -4.47 8.23
C ASN A 84 2.96 -4.98 6.83
N PHE A 85 2.34 -4.41 5.79
CA PHE A 85 2.64 -4.77 4.40
C PHE A 85 4.08 -4.38 4.01
N LEU A 86 4.57 -3.22 4.45
CA LEU A 86 5.94 -2.78 4.16
C LEU A 86 6.99 -3.68 4.83
N LEU A 87 6.77 -4.09 6.09
CA LEU A 87 7.69 -5.02 6.78
C LEU A 87 7.80 -6.36 6.06
N VAL A 88 6.67 -6.90 5.60
CA VAL A 88 6.64 -8.15 4.85
C VAL A 88 7.30 -7.98 3.49
N GLY A 89 7.05 -6.87 2.79
CA GLY A 89 7.72 -6.52 1.53
C GLY A 89 9.25 -6.48 1.66
N ASN A 90 9.77 -5.88 2.73
CA ASN A 90 11.22 -5.83 2.96
C ASN A 90 11.82 -7.24 3.18
N LYS A 91 11.13 -8.10 3.94
CA LYS A 91 11.57 -9.49 4.13
C LYS A 91 11.61 -10.25 2.81
N TYR A 92 10.61 -10.06 1.95
CA TYR A 92 10.58 -10.69 0.64
C TYR A 92 11.72 -10.23 -0.26
N ASN A 93 12.00 -8.93 -0.29
CA ASN A 93 13.11 -8.39 -1.09
C ASN A 93 14.47 -8.99 -0.69
N ILE A 94 14.73 -9.10 0.62
CA ILE A 94 15.99 -9.66 1.12
C ILE A 94 16.09 -11.16 0.85
N ILE A 95 15.03 -11.92 1.11
CA ILE A 95 15.08 -13.39 1.05
C ILE A 95 15.01 -13.87 -0.40
N ILE A 96 14.06 -13.35 -1.18
CA ILE A 96 13.78 -13.84 -2.53
C ILE A 96 14.71 -13.17 -3.54
N ASP A 97 14.62 -11.84 -3.67
CA ASP A 97 15.32 -11.13 -4.74
C ASP A 97 16.83 -11.11 -4.47
N GLN A 98 17.26 -10.58 -3.34
CA GLN A 98 18.70 -10.50 -3.00
C GLN A 98 19.29 -11.83 -2.51
N GLY A 99 18.46 -12.79 -2.11
CA GLY A 99 18.92 -14.07 -1.55
C GLY A 99 18.87 -15.21 -2.56
N TRP A 100 17.73 -15.90 -2.64
CA TRP A 100 17.56 -17.10 -3.45
C TRP A 100 17.79 -16.85 -4.94
N SER A 101 17.34 -15.72 -5.48
CA SER A 101 17.46 -15.44 -6.91
C SER A 101 18.92 -15.21 -7.31
N GLU A 102 19.73 -14.54 -6.49
CA GLU A 102 21.17 -14.37 -6.75
C GLU A 102 21.93 -15.68 -6.56
N TYR A 103 21.54 -16.48 -5.55
CA TYR A 103 22.15 -17.79 -5.28
C TYR A 103 21.89 -18.81 -6.41
N PHE A 104 20.69 -18.85 -6.98
CA PHE A 104 20.41 -19.72 -8.13
C PHE A 104 20.79 -19.09 -9.47
N GLY A 105 20.91 -17.77 -9.50
CA GLY A 105 21.21 -17.00 -10.69
C GLY A 105 22.71 -16.77 -10.90
N SER A 106 23.03 -15.51 -11.15
CA SER A 106 24.30 -15.09 -11.73
C SER A 106 25.51 -15.24 -10.80
N GLN A 107 25.37 -14.99 -9.49
CA GLN A 107 26.51 -15.00 -8.57
C GLN A 107 27.09 -16.41 -8.40
N ASN A 108 26.24 -17.41 -8.15
CA ASN A 108 26.71 -18.78 -7.97
C ASN A 108 27.20 -19.39 -9.30
N MET A 109 26.53 -19.08 -10.41
CA MET A 109 27.01 -19.44 -11.76
C MET A 109 28.41 -18.89 -12.03
N PHE A 110 28.66 -17.61 -11.70
CA PHE A 110 29.97 -17.00 -11.86
C PHE A 110 31.04 -17.67 -10.99
N ILE A 111 30.73 -17.96 -9.73
CA ILE A 111 31.65 -18.64 -8.80
C ILE A 111 32.00 -20.04 -9.33
N ASN A 112 31.00 -20.79 -9.83
CA ASN A 112 31.23 -22.12 -10.36
C ASN A 112 32.10 -22.10 -11.63
N MET A 113 31.81 -21.18 -12.56
CA MET A 113 32.62 -21.00 -13.77
C MET A 113 34.07 -20.62 -13.45
N LYS A 114 34.28 -19.75 -12.46
CA LYS A 114 35.62 -19.39 -11.98
C LYS A 114 36.36 -20.60 -11.40
N ASN A 115 35.67 -21.44 -10.61
CA ASN A 115 36.30 -22.63 -10.03
C ASN A 115 36.69 -23.64 -11.10
N ILE A 116 35.84 -23.83 -12.11
CA ILE A 116 36.11 -24.69 -13.27
C ILE A 116 37.31 -24.15 -14.08
N SER A 117 37.39 -22.85 -14.33
CA SER A 117 38.51 -22.26 -15.09
C SER A 117 39.85 -22.42 -14.36
N ILE A 118 39.87 -22.22 -13.04
CA ILE A 118 41.07 -22.41 -12.22
C ILE A 118 41.52 -23.88 -12.23
N PHE A 119 40.58 -24.83 -12.15
CA PHE A 119 40.91 -26.25 -12.23
C PHE A 119 41.48 -26.62 -13.62
N LEU A 120 40.85 -26.16 -14.69
CA LEU A 120 41.33 -26.39 -16.05
C LEU A 120 42.73 -25.81 -16.27
N GLN A 121 43.00 -24.60 -15.78
CA GLN A 121 44.32 -23.99 -15.89
C GLN A 121 45.42 -24.82 -15.23
N LYS A 122 45.14 -25.43 -14.07
CA LYS A 122 46.08 -26.36 -13.40
C LYS A 122 46.35 -27.61 -14.26
N MET A 123 45.31 -28.17 -14.87
CA MET A 123 45.45 -29.35 -15.74
C MET A 123 46.30 -29.02 -16.99
N TYR A 124 46.07 -27.88 -17.64
CA TYR A 124 46.84 -27.45 -18.80
C TYR A 124 48.33 -27.21 -18.49
N LEU A 125 48.64 -26.57 -17.36
CA LEU A 125 50.03 -26.35 -16.93
C LEU A 125 50.77 -27.67 -16.68
N ASN A 126 50.08 -28.68 -16.13
CA ASN A 126 50.69 -29.98 -15.89
C ASN A 126 50.96 -30.73 -17.19
N ASN A 127 50.03 -30.67 -18.16
CA ASN A 127 50.23 -31.25 -19.49
C ASN A 127 51.39 -30.59 -20.24
N LEU A 128 51.54 -29.26 -20.17
CA LEU A 128 52.68 -28.55 -20.76
C LEU A 128 54.02 -29.00 -20.16
N LYS A 129 54.07 -29.19 -18.84
CA LYS A 129 55.28 -29.71 -18.16
C LYS A 129 55.67 -31.09 -18.69
N MET A 130 54.70 -32.00 -18.84
CA MET A 130 54.96 -33.35 -19.40
C MET A 130 55.45 -33.29 -20.85
N PHE A 131 54.83 -32.44 -21.68
CA PHE A 131 55.23 -32.30 -23.08
C PHE A 131 56.67 -31.76 -23.21
N LEU A 132 57.05 -30.77 -22.39
CA LEU A 132 58.41 -30.23 -22.35
C LEU A 132 59.43 -31.28 -21.90
N THR A 133 59.09 -32.12 -20.92
CA THR A 133 60.00 -33.21 -20.50
C THR A 133 60.22 -34.25 -21.59
N LEU A 134 59.17 -34.60 -22.35
CA LEU A 134 59.28 -35.53 -23.49
C LEU A 134 60.15 -34.93 -24.60
N PHE A 135 60.00 -33.64 -24.89
CA PHE A 135 60.80 -32.94 -25.88
C PHE A 135 62.29 -32.91 -25.53
N LEU A 136 62.62 -32.67 -24.24
CA LEU A 136 64.01 -32.72 -23.76
C LEU A 136 64.62 -34.12 -23.92
N ILE A 137 63.87 -35.18 -23.58
CA ILE A 137 64.32 -36.56 -23.77
C ILE A 137 64.59 -36.83 -25.26
N TRP A 138 63.70 -36.38 -26.15
CA TRP A 138 63.88 -36.56 -27.59
C TRP A 138 65.12 -35.85 -28.13
N ILE A 139 65.41 -34.62 -27.68
CA ILE A 139 66.65 -33.91 -28.03
C ILE A 139 67.87 -34.71 -27.56
N SER A 140 67.85 -35.26 -26.35
CA SER A 140 68.98 -36.05 -25.84
C SER A 140 69.25 -37.32 -26.66
N LEU A 141 68.19 -37.95 -27.20
CA LEU A 141 68.28 -39.08 -28.13
C LEU A 141 68.78 -38.70 -29.52
N LEU A 142 68.72 -37.43 -29.92
CA LEU A 142 69.26 -36.97 -31.20
C LEU A 142 70.76 -36.67 -31.14
N PHE A 143 71.29 -36.36 -29.95
CA PHE A 143 72.72 -36.12 -29.73
C PHE A 143 73.51 -37.41 -29.44
N PHE A 144 72.83 -38.49 -29.06
CA PHE A 144 73.36 -39.84 -28.99
C PHE A 144 73.12 -40.58 -30.29
#